data_AF-A0A0L8H326-F1
#
_entry.id   AF-A0A0L8H326-F1
#
_cell.length_a   1.000
_cell.length_b   1.000
_cell.length_c   1.000
_cell.angle_alpha   90.00
_cell.angle_beta   90.00
_cell.angle_gamma   90.00
#
_symmetry.space_group_name_H-M   'P 1'
#
loop_
_entity.id
_entity.type
_entity.pdbx_description
1 polymer ?
#
loop_
_entity_poly.entity_id
_entity_poly.type
_entity_poly.pdbx_seq_one_letter_code
_entity_poly.pdbx_strand_id
1 'polypeptide(L)' 'VVINCAILKGLKYNRATQTFHQWRDSRLVYGLNFTSKEDADSFAQAMLSALETLECKLHYNYYF' A
#
# COMPACT_ATOMS: atom_id res chain seq x y z
N VAL A 1 14.54 1.39 12.64
CA VAL A 1 13.52 1.07 11.62
C VAL A 1 12.37 0.36 12.31
N VAL A 2 11.14 0.88 12.23
CA VAL A 2 9.98 0.32 12.96
C VAL A 2 9.08 -0.52 12.05
N ILE A 3 9.07 -0.25 10.74
CA ILE A 3 8.32 -1.03 9.75
C ILE A 3 9.28 -1.44 8.64
N ASN A 4 9.40 -2.74 8.42
CA ASN A 4 10.09 -3.34 7.29
C ASN A 4 9.16 -4.40 6.68
N CYS A 5 8.42 -4.01 5.64
CA CYS A 5 7.37 -4.81 5.01
C CYS A 5 7.49 -4.66 3.49
N ALA A 6 7.50 -5.78 2.76
CA ALA A 6 7.45 -5.75 1.31
C ALA A 6 6.04 -5.39 0.83
N ILE A 7 5.94 -4.49 -0.17
CA ILE A 7 4.68 -4.22 -0.87
C ILE A 7 4.57 -5.22 -2.02
N LEU A 8 3.63 -6.15 -1.90
CA LEU A 8 3.44 -7.23 -2.87
C LEU A 8 2.17 -7.01 -3.70
N LYS A 9 2.11 -7.62 -4.89
CA LYS A 9 0.89 -7.61 -5.71
C LYS A 9 -0.29 -8.20 -4.93
N GLY A 10 -1.46 -7.59 -5.09
CA GLY A 10 -2.69 -8.03 -4.44
C GLY A 10 -2.74 -7.71 -2.94
N LEU A 11 -1.75 -6.97 -2.43
CA LEU A 11 -1.82 -6.42 -1.07
C LEU A 11 -3.06 -5.54 -0.95
N LYS A 12 -3.86 -5.82 0.07
CA LYS A 12 -5.08 -5.07 0.35
C LYS A 12 -4.75 -3.86 1.21
N TYR A 13 -4.66 -2.70 0.56
CA TYR A 13 -4.50 -1.42 1.22
C TYR A 13 -5.86 -0.86 1.67
N ASN A 14 -5.98 -0.44 2.92
CA ASN A 14 -7.22 0.06 3.51
C ASN A 14 -7.01 1.41 4.20
N ARG A 15 -7.83 2.40 3.81
CA ARG A 15 -7.92 3.70 4.49
C ARG A 15 -9.04 3.61 5.52
N ALA A 16 -8.71 3.16 6.72
CA ALA A 16 -9.69 2.89 7.77
C ALA A 16 -10.33 4.17 8.32
N THR A 17 -9.58 5.27 8.39
CA THR A 17 -10.09 6.63 8.63
C THR A 17 -9.34 7.64 7.74
N GLN A 18 -9.65 8.95 7.87
CA GLN A 18 -8.92 10.01 7.13
C GLN A 18 -7.43 10.07 7.44
N THR A 19 -7.00 9.60 8.61
CA THR A 19 -5.60 9.67 9.04
C THR A 19 -5.05 8.33 9.52
N PHE A 20 -5.84 7.26 9.50
CA PHE A 20 -5.38 5.92 9.86
C PHE A 20 -5.49 4.96 8.68
N HIS A 21 -4.35 4.53 8.16
CA HIS A 21 -4.27 3.57 7.05
C HIS A 21 -3.67 2.27 7.53
N GLN A 22 -4.13 1.14 6.99
CA GLN A 22 -3.68 -0.18 7.37
C GLN A 22 -3.61 -1.14 6.18
N TRP A 23 -2.74 -2.13 6.30
CA TRP A 23 -2.66 -3.25 5.37
C TRP A 23 -2.16 -4.48 6.10
N ARG A 24 -2.32 -5.64 5.47
CA ARG A 24 -1.98 -6.93 6.05
C ARG A 24 -1.05 -7.68 5.12
N ASP A 25 -0.06 -8.36 5.70
CA ASP A 25 0.66 -9.45 5.04
C ASP A 25 0.21 -10.83 5.60
N SER A 26 0.91 -11.91 5.26
CA SER A 26 0.54 -13.26 5.73
C SER A 26 0.51 -13.44 7.26
N ARG A 27 1.14 -12.54 8.04
CA ARG A 27 1.35 -12.71 9.50
C ARG A 27 0.95 -11.50 10.33
N LEU A 28 1.13 -10.29 9.80
CA LEU A 28 1.02 -9.04 10.53
C LEU A 28 0.04 -8.08 9.87
N VAL A 29 -0.55 -7.23 10.71
CA VAL A 29 -1.28 -6.05 10.26
C VAL A 29 -0.43 -4.84 10.59
N TYR A 30 -0.14 -4.04 9.58
CA TYR A 30 0.55 -2.78 9.70
C TYR A 30 -0.48 -1.65 9.71
N GLY A 31 -0.24 -0.66 10.57
CA GLY A 31 -1.07 0.53 10.67
C GLY A 31 -0.20 1.77 10.78
N LEU A 32 -0.59 2.84 10.08
CA LEU A 32 0.04 4.15 10.12
C LEU A 32 -1.01 5.19 10.50
N ASN A 33 -0.69 6.00 11.50
CA ASN A 33 -1.42 7.23 11.81
C ASN A 33 -0.64 8.42 11.25
N PHE A 34 -1.32 9.27 10.49
CA PHE A 34 -0.79 10.49 9.91
C PHE A 34 -1.21 11.70 10.76
N THR A 35 -0.38 12.73 10.78
CA THR A 35 -0.62 13.99 11.49
C THR A 35 -1.66 14.87 10.80
N SER A 36 -1.88 14.66 9.50
CA SER A 36 -2.81 15.42 8.68
C SER A 36 -3.49 14.52 7.64
N LYS A 37 -4.63 14.98 7.11
CA LYS A 37 -5.33 14.30 6.02
C LYS A 37 -4.51 14.37 4.73
N GLU A 38 -3.82 15.47 4.52
CA GLU A 38 -3.02 15.76 3.33
C GLU A 38 -1.84 14.78 3.21
N ASP A 39 -1.16 14.50 4.32
CA ASP A 39 -0.08 13.51 4.38
C ASP A 39 -0.62 12.10 4.13
N ALA A 40 -1.77 11.78 4.73
CA ALA A 40 -2.43 10.50 4.57
C ALA A 40 -2.79 10.25 3.09
N ASP A 41 -3.42 11.23 2.43
CA ASP A 41 -3.79 11.16 1.02
C ASP A 41 -2.57 11.07 0.11
N SER A 42 -1.51 11.84 0.37
CA SER A 42 -0.27 11.78 -0.39
C SER A 42 0.35 10.39 -0.32
N PHE A 43 0.40 9.79 0.87
CA PHE A 43 0.88 8.43 1.06
C PHE A 43 -0.02 7.40 0.36
N ALA A 44 -1.35 7.57 0.44
CA ALA A 44 -2.28 6.67 -0.23
C ALA A 44 -2.11 6.67 -1.75
N GLN A 45 -1.91 7.83 -2.37
CA GLN A 45 -1.67 7.91 -3.82
C GLN A 45 -0.38 7.19 -4.22
N ALA A 46 0.70 7.38 -3.47
CA ALA A 46 1.96 6.68 -3.72
C ALA A 46 1.80 5.15 -3.59
N MET A 47 1.06 4.69 -2.57
CA MET A 47 0.79 3.29 -2.34
C MET A 47 -0.03 2.66 -3.48
N LEU A 48 -1.10 3.33 -3.91
CA LEU A 48 -1.95 2.85 -5.00
C LEU A 48 -1.18 2.80 -6.32
N SER A 49 -0.38 3.83 -6.63
CA SER A 49 0.47 3.85 -7.81
C SER A 49 1.50 2.71 -7.82
N ALA A 50 2.09 2.40 -6.66
CA ALA A 50 3.00 1.26 -6.52
C ALA A 50 2.28 -0.07 -6.78
N LEU A 51 1.07 -0.26 -6.24
CA LEU A 51 0.27 -1.47 -6.45
C LEU A 51 -0.12 -1.65 -7.92
N GLU A 52 -0.57 -0.59 -8.58
CA GLU A 52 -0.90 -0.60 -10.02
C GLU A 52 0.32 -0.97 -10.88
N THR A 53 1.49 -0.41 -10.56
CA THR A 53 2.73 -0.74 -11.27
C THR A 53 3.07 -2.24 -11.14
N LEU A 54 2.85 -2.83 -9.95
CA LEU A 54 3.07 -4.26 -9.72
C LEU A 54 2.05 -5.14 -10.47
N GLU A 55 0.81 -4.67 -10.62
CA GLU A 55 -0.22 -5.37 -11.39
C GLU A 55 0.10 -5.35 -12.89
N CYS A 56 0.46 -4.19 -13.44
CA CYS A 56 0.81 -4.00 -14.85
C CYS A 56 2.06 -4.79 -15.24
N LYS A 57 3.12 -4.77 -14.43
CA LYS A 57 4.37 -5.49 -14.74
C LYS A 57 4.13 -6.98 -15.00
N LEU A 58 3.28 -7.64 -14.21
CA LEU A 58 2.99 -9.05 -14.48
C LEU A 58 2.21 -9.25 -15.76
N HIS A 59 1.24 -8.38 -16.09
CA HIS A 59 0.49 -8.52 -17.33
C HIS A 59 1.41 -8.47 -18.55
N TYR A 60 2.38 -7.55 -18.58
CA TYR A 60 3.40 -7.53 -19.63
C TYR A 60 4.24 -8.82 -19.68
N ASN A 61 4.61 -9.40 -18.54
CA ASN A 61 5.40 -10.64 -18.51
C ASN A 61 4.61 -11.90 -18.95
N TYR A 62 3.28 -11.89 -18.97
CA TYR A 62 2.47 -13.02 -19.46
C TYR A 62 2.22 -12.99 -20.98
N TYR A 63 2.53 -11.88 -21.65
CA TYR A 63 2.37 -11.73 -23.11
C TYR A 63 3.70 -11.83 -23.88
N PHE A 64 4.79 -12.24 -23.24
CA PHE A 64 6.08 -12.59 -23.86
C PHE A 64 6.53 -13.99 -23.44
#